data_AF-A0A918DE82-F1
#
_entry.id   AF-A0A918DE82-F1
#
_cell.length_a   1.000
_cell.length_b   1.000
_cell.length_c   1.000
_cell.angle_alpha   90.00
_cell.angle_beta   90.00
_cell.angle_gamma   90.00
#
_symmetry.space_group_name_H-M   'P 1'
#
loop_
_entity.id
_entity.type
_entity.pdbx_description
1 polymer ?
#
loop_
_entity_poly.entity_id
_entity_poly.type
_entity_poly.pdbx_seq_one_letter_code
_entity_poly.pdbx_strand_id
1 'polypeptide(L)'
;MTPRQGQVGRPAAQVDGHFEGEARAVRELGGQVALVDHDALTLGRVAEAVARVPQGFGPVWCRGWMLDVEAYHALEKALGRRGCRLLTGWCAYRSGHELPGWIDCFRELTPATVVVPMTPGEAPPGPRELGSPPCGPEPSVH
;
A
#
# COMPACT_ATOMS: atom_id res chain seq x y z
N MET A 1 -18.49 -29.12 -38.00
CA MET A 1 -17.20 -29.42 -37.33
C MET A 1 -16.57 -28.08 -36.99
N THR A 2 -16.88 -27.54 -35.82
CA THR A 2 -16.53 -26.16 -35.43
C THR A 2 -15.20 -26.19 -34.67
N PRO A 3 -14.21 -25.34 -34.99
CA PRO A 3 -12.94 -25.36 -34.28
C PRO A 3 -13.12 -24.86 -32.84
N ARG A 4 -12.52 -25.59 -31.91
CA ARG A 4 -12.47 -25.31 -30.47
C ARG A 4 -11.61 -24.06 -30.29
N GLN A 5 -12.20 -22.95 -29.81
CA GLN A 5 -11.44 -21.75 -29.48
C GLN A 5 -10.32 -22.12 -28.49
N GLY A 6 -9.08 -21.79 -28.88
CA GLY A 6 -7.91 -21.96 -28.05
C GLY A 6 -8.08 -21.18 -26.76
N GLN A 7 -7.91 -21.87 -25.65
CA GLN A 7 -7.75 -21.26 -24.34
C GLN A 7 -6.49 -20.42 -24.41
N VAL A 8 -6.63 -19.09 -24.56
CA VAL A 8 -5.50 -18.16 -24.43
C VAL A 8 -4.98 -18.35 -23.02
N GLY A 9 -3.86 -19.06 -22.90
CA GLY A 9 -3.20 -19.28 -21.61
C GLY A 9 -2.94 -17.92 -20.98
N ARG A 10 -3.25 -17.77 -19.68
CA ARG A 10 -2.91 -16.53 -18.96
C ARG A 10 -1.43 -16.25 -19.21
N PRO A 11 -1.06 -14.99 -19.58
CA PRO A 11 0.34 -14.64 -19.73
C PRO A 11 1.11 -15.02 -18.46
N ALA A 12 2.38 -15.39 -18.64
CA ALA A 12 3.25 -15.69 -17.50
C ALA A 12 3.25 -14.48 -16.56
N ALA A 13 3.14 -14.71 -15.25
CA ALA A 13 3.21 -13.60 -14.31
C ALA A 13 4.62 -13.01 -14.34
N GLN A 14 4.69 -11.72 -14.65
CA GLN A 14 5.91 -10.94 -14.72
C GLN A 14 5.87 -9.87 -13.64
N VAL A 15 7.06 -9.44 -13.21
CA VAL A 15 7.22 -8.21 -12.42
C VAL A 15 6.76 -7.04 -13.31
N ASP A 16 6.00 -6.11 -12.76
CA ASP A 16 5.67 -4.86 -13.47
C ASP A 16 6.98 -4.12 -13.84
N GLY A 17 7.04 -3.58 -15.07
CA GLY A 17 8.21 -2.90 -15.62
C GLY A 17 8.82 -1.84 -14.71
N HIS A 18 8.01 -1.15 -13.90
CA HIS A 18 8.49 -0.14 -12.96
C HIS A 18 9.42 -0.74 -11.87
N PHE A 19 9.21 -2.01 -11.51
CA PHE A 19 9.93 -2.68 -10.44
C PHE A 19 10.93 -3.75 -10.95
N GLU A 20 11.07 -3.92 -12.27
CA GLU A 20 11.97 -4.93 -12.86
C GLU A 20 13.43 -4.72 -12.40
N GLY A 21 13.89 -3.48 -12.35
CA GLY A 21 15.25 -3.13 -11.90
C GLY A 21 15.51 -3.54 -10.45
N GLU A 22 14.55 -3.27 -9.56
CA GLU A 22 14.64 -3.64 -8.15
C GLU A 22 14.58 -5.17 -7.96
N ALA A 23 13.66 -5.84 -8.66
CA ALA A 23 13.55 -7.29 -8.61
C ALA A 23 14.80 -8.00 -9.18
N ARG A 24 15.45 -7.43 -10.19
CA ARG A 24 16.75 -7.91 -10.69
C ARG A 24 17.84 -7.73 -9.63
N ALA A 25 17.96 -6.54 -9.03
CA ALA A 25 18.97 -6.26 -8.01
C ALA A 25 18.84 -7.21 -6.80
N VAL A 26 17.62 -7.50 -6.34
CA VAL A 26 17.39 -8.48 -5.27
C VAL A 26 17.92 -9.86 -5.66
N ARG A 27 17.66 -10.33 -6.89
CA ARG A 27 18.13 -11.63 -7.37
C ARG A 27 19.66 -11.68 -7.52
N GLU A 28 20.27 -10.61 -8.01
CA GLU A 28 21.73 -10.49 -8.16
C GLU A 28 22.44 -10.53 -6.81
N LEU A 29 21.82 -10.00 -5.76
CA LEU A 29 22.30 -10.07 -4.38
C LEU A 29 21.96 -11.40 -3.67
N GLY A 30 21.41 -12.39 -4.39
CA GLY A 30 21.07 -13.71 -3.85
C GLY A 30 19.74 -13.77 -3.10
N GLY A 31 18.93 -12.70 -3.15
CA GLY A 31 17.59 -12.67 -2.59
C GLY A 31 16.55 -13.37 -3.47
N GLN A 32 15.37 -13.60 -2.89
CA GLN A 32 14.24 -14.22 -3.58
C GLN A 32 13.13 -13.20 -3.84
N VAL A 33 12.41 -13.36 -4.96
CA VAL A 33 11.27 -12.53 -5.32
C VAL A 33 10.04 -13.40 -5.52
N ALA A 34 8.96 -13.08 -4.82
CA ALA A 34 7.64 -13.65 -5.03
C ALA A 34 6.69 -12.59 -5.60
N LEU A 35 5.77 -13.00 -6.47
CA LEU A 35 4.80 -12.11 -7.09
C LEU A 35 3.46 -12.17 -6.35
N VAL A 36 2.88 -11.00 -6.15
CA VAL A 36 1.51 -10.81 -5.66
C VAL A 36 0.71 -10.17 -6.79
N ASP A 37 -0.47 -10.72 -7.11
CA ASP A 37 -1.36 -10.15 -8.11
C ASP A 37 -2.10 -8.94 -7.50
N HIS A 38 -1.67 -7.75 -7.90
CA HIS A 38 -2.18 -6.47 -7.41
C HIS A 38 -3.66 -6.28 -7.73
N ASP A 39 -4.09 -6.61 -8.94
CA ASP A 39 -5.48 -6.43 -9.37
C ASP A 39 -6.41 -7.39 -8.62
N ALA A 40 -5.91 -8.58 -8.28
CA ALA A 40 -6.64 -9.47 -7.39
C ALA A 40 -6.78 -8.88 -5.96
N LEU A 41 -5.77 -8.19 -5.43
CA LEU A 41 -5.89 -7.50 -4.13
C LEU A 41 -6.92 -6.38 -4.16
N THR A 42 -6.84 -5.48 -5.15
CA THR A 42 -7.75 -4.33 -5.25
C THR A 42 -9.20 -4.74 -5.50
N LEU A 43 -9.41 -5.93 -6.08
CA LEU A 43 -10.73 -6.56 -6.23
C LEU A 43 -11.14 -7.44 -5.04
N GLY A 44 -10.37 -7.46 -3.95
CA GLY A 44 -10.67 -8.25 -2.75
C GLY A 44 -10.47 -9.77 -2.89
N ARG A 45 -9.91 -10.24 -4.01
CA ARG A 45 -9.60 -11.65 -4.31
C ARG A 45 -8.26 -12.07 -3.71
N VAL A 46 -8.10 -11.88 -2.40
CA VAL A 46 -6.81 -11.98 -1.71
C VAL A 46 -6.16 -13.37 -1.82
N ALA A 47 -6.95 -14.44 -1.80
CA ALA A 47 -6.41 -15.80 -1.94
C ALA A 47 -5.75 -16.03 -3.32
N GLU A 48 -6.33 -15.45 -4.38
CA GLU A 48 -5.76 -15.45 -5.73
C GLU A 48 -4.51 -14.57 -5.78
N ALA A 49 -4.56 -13.41 -5.12
CA ALA A 49 -3.45 -12.47 -5.08
C ALA A 49 -2.14 -13.09 -4.60
N VAL A 50 -2.20 -13.85 -3.51
CA VAL A 50 -1.01 -14.48 -2.92
C VAL A 50 -0.76 -15.90 -3.44
N ALA A 51 -1.51 -16.38 -4.44
CA ALA A 51 -1.47 -17.77 -4.90
C ALA A 51 -0.05 -18.23 -5.28
N ARG A 52 0.75 -17.32 -5.82
CA ARG A 52 2.11 -17.55 -6.33
C ARG A 52 3.21 -17.38 -5.26
N VAL A 53 2.86 -16.93 -4.05
CA VAL A 53 3.83 -16.78 -2.96
C VAL A 53 4.07 -18.15 -2.32
N PRO A 54 5.32 -18.64 -2.25
CA PRO A 54 5.63 -19.92 -1.62
C PRO A 54 5.23 -19.95 -0.14
N GLN A 55 4.91 -21.15 0.36
CA GLN A 55 4.73 -21.38 1.79
C GLN A 55 6.07 -21.20 2.51
N GLY A 56 6.06 -20.55 3.66
CA GLY A 56 7.25 -20.35 4.48
C GLY A 56 8.34 -19.50 3.80
N PHE A 57 7.95 -18.58 2.90
CA PHE A 57 8.89 -17.70 2.19
C PHE A 57 9.67 -16.75 3.13
N GLY A 58 9.27 -16.68 4.41
CA GLY A 58 9.99 -15.99 5.46
C GLY A 58 9.60 -14.51 5.59
N PRO A 59 10.50 -13.67 6.11
CA PRO A 59 10.29 -12.23 6.19
C PRO A 59 10.26 -11.60 4.80
N VAL A 60 9.29 -10.73 4.53
CA VAL A 60 9.09 -10.11 3.22
C VAL A 60 8.91 -8.60 3.32
N TRP A 61 9.49 -7.89 2.35
CA TRP A 61 9.14 -6.51 2.03
C TRP A 61 8.21 -6.51 0.83
N CYS A 62 7.07 -5.82 0.94
CA CYS A 62 6.19 -5.62 -0.20
C CYS A 62 6.66 -4.41 -1.01
N ARG A 63 6.92 -4.61 -2.30
CA ARG A 63 7.24 -3.56 -3.25
C ARG A 63 6.28 -3.61 -4.41
N GLY A 64 5.66 -2.48 -4.71
CA GLY A 64 4.62 -2.39 -5.72
C GLY A 64 3.89 -1.06 -5.64
N TRP A 65 2.80 -0.97 -6.39
CA TRP A 65 1.86 0.13 -6.31
C TRP A 65 1.20 0.23 -4.93
N MET A 66 0.74 1.44 -4.63
CA MET A 66 0.03 1.74 -3.38
C MET A 66 -1.28 0.97 -3.30
N LEU A 67 -1.56 0.42 -2.12
CA LEU A 67 -2.81 -0.24 -1.79
C LEU A 67 -3.58 0.64 -0.81
N ASP A 68 -4.90 0.53 -0.82
CA ASP A 68 -5.67 0.96 0.33
C ASP A 68 -5.29 0.14 1.57
N VAL A 69 -5.43 0.73 2.75
CA VAL A 69 -5.00 0.08 4.00
C VAL A 69 -5.76 -1.22 4.27
N GLU A 70 -7.01 -1.33 3.81
CA GLU A 70 -7.84 -2.52 4.02
C GLU A 70 -7.32 -3.70 3.19
N ALA A 71 -6.97 -3.48 1.93
CA ALA A 71 -6.31 -4.43 1.05
C ALA A 71 -4.91 -4.79 1.57
N TYR A 72 -4.14 -3.82 2.08
CA TYR A 72 -2.82 -4.08 2.67
C TYR A 72 -2.91 -4.95 3.92
N HIS A 73 -3.89 -4.68 4.79
CA HIS A 73 -4.17 -5.50 5.97
C HIS A 73 -4.63 -6.91 5.58
N ALA A 74 -5.44 -7.04 4.53
CA ALA A 74 -5.85 -8.33 4.02
C ALA A 74 -4.67 -9.13 3.42
N LEU A 75 -3.76 -8.45 2.72
CA LEU A 75 -2.50 -9.00 2.23
C LEU A 75 -1.64 -9.53 3.38
N GLU A 76 -1.41 -8.73 4.43
CA GLU A 76 -0.63 -9.17 5.59
C GLU A 76 -1.20 -10.44 6.22
N LYS A 77 -2.53 -10.49 6.43
CA LYS A 77 -3.20 -11.70 6.94
C LYS A 77 -2.99 -12.91 6.04
N ALA A 78 -3.12 -12.74 4.72
CA ALA A 78 -2.98 -13.83 3.77
C ALA A 78 -1.54 -14.34 3.67
N LEU A 79 -0.55 -13.45 3.73
CA LEU A 79 0.86 -13.80 3.82
C LEU A 79 1.18 -14.50 5.14
N GLY A 80 0.62 -14.04 6.25
CA GLY A 80 0.72 -14.70 7.56
C GLY A 80 0.21 -16.14 7.54
N ARG A 81 -0.93 -16.39 6.88
CA ARG A 81 -1.45 -17.75 6.65
C ARG A 81 -0.54 -18.62 5.79
N ARG A 82 0.34 -18.01 5.00
CA ARG A 82 1.40 -18.69 4.22
C ARG A 82 2.72 -18.82 4.97
N GLY A 83 2.77 -18.50 6.26
CA GLY A 83 4.00 -18.51 7.05
C GLY A 83 5.00 -17.41 6.68
N CYS A 84 4.55 -16.36 5.98
CA CYS A 84 5.36 -15.20 5.67
C CYS A 84 5.13 -14.11 6.73
N ARG A 85 6.15 -13.30 7.00
CA ARG A 85 6.02 -12.14 7.90
C ARG A 85 6.30 -10.86 7.14
N LEU A 86 5.28 -10.02 6.99
CA LEU A 86 5.44 -8.71 6.37
C LEU A 86 6.25 -7.81 7.32
N LEU A 87 7.36 -7.26 6.82
CA LEU A 87 8.29 -6.46 7.61
C LEU A 87 7.76 -5.04 7.85
N THR A 88 6.92 -4.53 6.96
CA THR A 88 6.11 -3.33 7.16
C THR A 88 4.69 -3.78 7.42
N GLY A 89 4.30 -3.98 8.69
CA GLY A 89 2.93 -4.36 9.03
C GLY A 89 1.90 -3.28 8.67
N TRP A 90 0.62 -3.63 8.60
CA TRP A 90 -0.45 -2.76 8.14
C TRP A 90 -0.58 -1.47 8.96
N CYS A 91 -0.37 -1.52 10.27
CA CYS A 91 -0.38 -0.32 11.12
C CYS A 91 0.72 0.66 10.70
N ALA A 92 1.94 0.17 10.48
CA ALA A 92 3.08 0.98 10.06
C ALA A 92 2.87 1.51 8.62
N TYR A 93 2.30 0.68 7.74
CA TYR A 93 1.93 1.10 6.40
C TYR A 93 0.91 2.24 6.43
N ARG A 94 -0.19 2.09 7.17
CA ARG A 94 -1.22 3.13 7.37
C ARG A 94 -0.61 4.41 7.92
N SER A 95 0.18 4.30 8.99
CA SER A 95 0.85 5.45 9.59
C SER A 95 1.75 6.18 8.62
N GLY A 96 2.43 5.49 7.69
CA GLY A 96 3.30 6.13 6.71
C GLY A 96 2.57 6.74 5.49
N HIS A 97 1.34 6.32 5.19
CA HIS A 97 0.70 6.59 3.90
C HIS A 97 -0.65 7.29 3.97
N GLU A 98 -1.36 7.21 5.09
CA GLU A 98 -2.67 7.86 5.27
C GLU A 98 -2.58 9.00 6.29
N LEU A 99 -3.36 10.06 6.05
CA LEU A 99 -3.68 11.05 7.07
C LEU A 99 -4.82 10.54 7.97
N PRO A 100 -4.82 10.83 9.28
CA PRO A 100 -3.81 11.59 10.04
C PRO A 100 -2.60 10.75 10.51
N GLY A 101 -2.42 9.53 10.00
CA GLY A 101 -1.54 8.49 10.55
C GLY A 101 -0.08 8.87 10.77
N TRP A 102 0.48 9.81 10.00
CA TRP A 102 1.84 10.33 10.20
C TRP A 102 1.91 11.66 10.96
N ILE A 103 0.81 12.44 11.03
CA ILE A 103 0.85 13.80 11.60
C ILE A 103 1.36 13.78 13.03
N ASP A 104 0.92 12.83 13.85
CA ASP A 104 1.34 12.76 15.25
C ASP A 104 2.85 12.54 15.40
N CYS A 105 3.47 11.76 14.51
CA CYS A 105 4.91 11.52 14.51
C CYS A 105 5.72 12.77 14.18
N PHE A 106 5.15 13.71 13.43
CA PHE A 106 5.82 14.93 12.96
C PHE A 106 5.21 16.21 13.52
N ARG A 107 4.37 16.11 14.57
CA ARG A 107 3.60 17.23 15.13
C ARG A 107 4.45 18.46 15.43
N GLU A 108 5.66 18.28 15.94
CA GLU A 108 6.59 19.36 16.28
C GLU A 108 7.30 19.97 15.05
N LEU A 109 7.25 19.28 13.91
CA LEU A 109 7.90 19.67 12.65
C LEU A 109 6.89 20.09 11.58
N THR A 110 5.59 19.98 11.84
CA THR A 110 4.50 20.37 10.94
C THR A 110 3.70 21.53 11.51
N PRO A 111 3.10 22.39 10.66
CA PRO A 111 2.11 23.35 11.12
C PRO A 111 0.99 22.70 11.93
N ALA A 112 0.39 23.47 12.83
CA ALA A 112 -0.80 23.04 13.56
C ALA A 112 -1.87 22.55 12.57
N THR A 113 -2.20 21.26 12.64
CA THR A 113 -3.08 20.61 11.68
C THR A 113 -4.27 19.99 12.40
N VAL A 114 -5.46 20.20 11.84
CA VAL A 114 -6.71 19.55 12.27
C VAL A 114 -7.20 18.69 11.12
N VAL A 115 -7.53 17.43 11.41
CA VAL A 115 -8.12 16.50 10.44
C VAL A 115 -9.55 16.23 10.85
N VAL A 116 -10.48 16.51 9.94
CA VAL A 116 -11.93 16.35 10.16
C VAL A 116 -12.40 15.18 9.29
N PRO A 117 -13.04 14.14 9.85
CA PRO A 117 -13.65 13.09 9.05
C PRO A 117 -14.80 13.66 8.22
N MET A 118 -14.89 13.25 6.96
CA MET A 118 -15.94 13.71 6.03
C MET A 118 -16.52 12.55 5.25
N THR A 119 -17.81 12.60 4.95
CA THR A 119 -18.42 11.66 4.00
C THR A 119 -18.13 12.11 2.57
N PRO A 120 -17.77 11.20 1.63
CA PRO A 120 -17.60 11.57 0.23
C PRO A 120 -18.83 12.29 -0.35
N GLY A 121 -18.62 13.46 -0.94
CA GLY A 121 -19.68 14.29 -1.54
C GLY A 121 -20.29 15.33 -0.60
N GLU A 122 -19.95 15.33 0.68
CA GLU A 122 -20.29 16.44 1.59
C GLU A 122 -19.47 17.70 1.28
N ALA A 123 -20.09 18.87 1.47
CA ALA A 123 -19.37 20.14 1.39
C ALA A 123 -18.39 20.25 2.57
N PRO A 124 -17.16 20.76 2.34
CA PRO A 124 -16.22 20.96 3.43
C PRO A 124 -16.74 22.00 4.42
N PRO A 125 -16.46 21.81 5.73
CA PRO A 125 -16.83 22.77 6.76
C PRO A 125 -16.21 24.14 6.48
N GLY A 126 -16.95 25.21 6.77
CA GLY A 126 -16.49 26.57 6.51
C GLY A 126 -15.33 26.98 7.44
N PRO A 127 -14.57 28.05 7.11
CA PRO A 127 -13.45 28.53 7.92
C PRO A 127 -13.80 28.83 9.39
N ARG A 128 -15.06 29.18 9.67
CA ARG A 128 -15.55 29.46 11.03
C ARG A 128 -15.74 28.20 11.88
N GLU A 129 -16.01 27.06 11.23
CA GLU A 129 -16.22 25.76 11.87
C GLU A 129 -14.89 25.06 12.13
N LEU A 130 -13.89 25.28 11.27
CA LEU A 130 -12.51 24.80 11.43
C LEU A 130 -11.71 25.60 12.47
N GLY A 131 -12.24 26.73 12.93
CA GLY A 131 -11.54 27.70 13.78
C GLY A 131 -10.54 28.57 13.02
N SER A 132 -10.15 29.71 13.59
CA SER A 132 -9.04 30.50 13.04
C SER A 132 -7.73 29.74 13.28
N PRO A 133 -6.80 29.69 12.29
CA PRO A 133 -5.48 29.14 12.56
C PRO A 133 -4.85 29.90 13.73
N PRO A 134 -4.16 29.24 14.67
CA PRO A 134 -3.38 29.96 15.66
C PRO A 134 -2.45 30.91 14.90
N CYS A 135 -2.44 32.19 15.27
CA CYS A 135 -1.50 33.16 14.74
C CYS A 135 -0.09 32.71 15.14
N GLY A 136 0.54 31.91 14.28
CA GLY A 136 1.96 31.64 14.37
C GLY A 136 2.72 32.91 14.00
N PRO A 137 3.94 33.13 14.54
CA PRO A 137 4.75 34.24 14.10
C PRO A 137 4.93 34.18 12.58
N GLU A 138 4.80 35.33 11.92
CA GLU A 138 5.12 35.50 10.50
C GLU A 138 6.50 34.86 10.22
N PRO A 139 6.65 34.05 9.15
CA PRO A 139 7.93 33.45 8.83
C PRO A 139 8.96 34.57 8.68
N SER A 140 9.98 34.54 9.52
CA SER A 140 11.12 35.46 9.41
C SER A 140 11.82 35.13 8.10
N VAL A 141 11.60 35.97 7.09
CA VAL A 141 12.40 35.94 5.87
C VAL A 141 13.81 36.39 6.26
N HIS A 142 14.72 35.43 6.32
CA HIS A 142 16.17 35.67 6.36
C HIS A 142 16.71 35.78 4.93
#